data_AF-A0A521UXN2-F1
#
_entry.id   AF-A0A521UXN2-F1
#
_cell.length_a   1.000
_cell.length_b   1.000
_cell.length_c   1.000
_cell.angle_alpha   90.00
_cell.angle_beta   90.00
_cell.angle_gamma   90.00
#
_symmetry.space_group_name_H-M   'P 1'
#
loop_
_entity.id
_entity.type
_entity.pdbx_description
1 polymer ?
#
loop_
_entity_poly.entity_id
_entity_poly.type
_entity_poly.pdbx_seq_one_letter_code
_entity_poly.pdbx_strand_id
1 'polypeptide(L)'
;METHMGKSSSPFRGFHALLATLSVACLALIWQGDRDVEAQTVSSVSGTVWFDDNANGILDPGELRAAGLTVTAAYVSPSTTMTQAVTDGSGTFTLALPPGTYTLSAGASQKPGASLPGGAKYLGTSQVMVTTGGTVANLGLQPKGQDLTVKIEVVWPHGLAGEPQPVSQAPLANVAAMIFQGNSRLSVSCEFSATVRLWQGLNTDAARAAAVGTRRTVTEGDKTYPIWEFQDVDVSATRDPLNKYYFFATVEGGGSFPYQSSTNVWAHAADARTYFPTADRPTSTSATPGALDSRIQVVWPHDRLGNSVPITQSQYVNITASFFQHGTLISIPPGWGPNVHLYQSLNSDAGVLVTRGIKRTVTVGDLTYPVWDFNDVPVDQAMNPNSKYFFAVLADGVPTYPAIWTHGADGRTYFPSKDVPENSCGS
;
A
#
# COMPACT_ATOMS: atom_id res chain seq x y z
N MET A 1 11.79 -79.32 36.41
CA MET A 1 10.82 -78.88 35.38
C MET A 1 11.62 -78.62 34.11
N GLU A 2 12.15 -79.68 33.49
CA GLU A 2 11.50 -80.46 32.42
C GLU A 2 11.48 -79.65 31.10
N THR A 3 12.56 -79.74 30.31
CA THR A 3 12.81 -80.60 29.11
C THR A 3 12.24 -79.97 27.82
N HIS A 4 12.90 -79.85 26.66
CA HIS A 4 14.22 -80.26 26.16
C HIS A 4 14.58 -79.37 24.94
N MET A 5 15.84 -78.90 24.86
CA MET A 5 16.47 -78.31 23.67
C MET A 5 16.89 -79.39 22.65
N GLY A 6 16.97 -79.05 21.35
CA GLY A 6 17.76 -79.80 20.38
C GLY A 6 17.83 -79.24 18.94
N LYS A 7 18.91 -78.49 18.65
CA LYS A 7 19.82 -78.44 17.45
C LYS A 7 19.22 -78.23 16.03
N SER A 8 19.55 -77.16 15.29
CA SER A 8 20.82 -76.74 14.61
C SER A 8 21.20 -77.54 13.35
N SER A 9 21.14 -76.90 12.17
CA SER A 9 22.25 -76.75 11.19
C SER A 9 21.78 -76.19 9.82
N SER A 10 22.39 -75.09 9.35
CA SER A 10 22.52 -74.61 7.95
C SER A 10 23.54 -75.50 7.17
N PRO A 11 23.72 -75.48 5.80
CA PRO A 11 23.85 -74.28 4.94
C PRO A 11 23.47 -74.35 3.42
N PHE A 12 23.48 -73.16 2.78
CA PHE A 12 23.77 -72.76 1.39
C PHE A 12 23.77 -73.74 0.19
N ARG A 13 23.09 -73.31 -0.91
CA ARG A 13 23.39 -73.35 -2.38
C ARG A 13 22.04 -73.08 -3.11
N GLY A 14 21.83 -72.33 -4.21
CA GLY A 14 22.65 -71.71 -5.24
C GLY A 14 21.90 -71.84 -6.60
N PHE A 15 21.58 -70.71 -7.25
CA PHE A 15 21.40 -70.49 -8.70
C PHE A 15 20.24 -71.13 -9.53
N HIS A 16 19.40 -70.22 -10.08
CA HIS A 16 18.98 -70.04 -11.50
C HIS A 16 17.92 -70.90 -12.22
N ALA A 17 17.17 -70.17 -13.08
CA ALA A 17 16.49 -70.57 -14.34
C ALA A 17 15.08 -71.20 -14.17
N LEU A 18 14.05 -70.97 -15.00
CA LEU A 18 13.77 -70.12 -16.16
C LEU A 18 12.24 -70.22 -16.44
N LEU A 19 11.63 -69.14 -16.94
CA LEU A 19 10.36 -68.98 -17.68
C LEU A 19 9.27 -70.08 -17.68
N ALA A 20 8.05 -69.66 -17.31
CA ALA A 20 6.79 -70.31 -17.70
C ALA A 20 6.10 -69.53 -18.83
N THR A 21 5.60 -70.27 -19.82
CA THR A 21 4.78 -69.81 -20.96
C THR A 21 3.31 -70.23 -20.82
N LEU A 22 2.41 -69.48 -21.48
CA LEU A 22 0.98 -69.74 -21.83
C LEU A 22 -0.06 -69.45 -20.71
N SER A 23 -1.25 -68.87 -20.91
CA SER A 23 -2.08 -68.56 -22.10
C SER A 23 -3.22 -67.57 -21.74
N VAL A 24 -3.81 -66.93 -22.76
CA VAL A 24 -4.92 -65.96 -22.73
C VAL A 24 -6.31 -66.65 -22.75
N ALA A 25 -7.28 -66.16 -21.93
CA ALA A 25 -8.73 -65.94 -22.18
C ALA A 25 -9.54 -65.90 -20.84
N CYS A 26 -10.02 -64.74 -20.33
CA CYS A 26 -11.36 -64.10 -20.53
C CYS A 26 -12.56 -65.05 -20.25
N LEU A 27 -13.48 -64.86 -19.26
CA LEU A 27 -14.35 -63.72 -18.90
C LEU A 27 -14.81 -63.80 -17.42
N ALA A 28 -14.86 -62.67 -16.70
CA ALA A 28 -16.03 -62.18 -15.92
C ALA A 28 -15.67 -60.90 -15.13
N LEU A 29 -16.42 -59.84 -15.42
CA LEU A 29 -16.37 -58.47 -14.89
C LEU A 29 -16.43 -58.38 -13.34
N ILE A 30 -15.50 -57.66 -12.71
CA ILE A 30 -15.84 -56.73 -11.61
C ILE A 30 -15.11 -55.42 -11.88
N TRP A 31 -15.93 -54.39 -12.02
CA TRP A 31 -15.62 -53.00 -12.28
C TRP A 31 -14.98 -52.37 -11.04
N GLN A 32 -13.69 -52.03 -11.10
CA GLN A 32 -13.04 -51.08 -10.18
C GLN A 32 -12.13 -50.19 -11.01
N GLY A 33 -12.51 -48.92 -11.06
CA GLY A 33 -12.10 -47.97 -12.08
C GLY A 33 -10.59 -47.83 -12.22
N ASP A 34 -10.13 -47.97 -13.46
CA ASP A 34 -9.01 -47.17 -13.92
C ASP A 34 -9.42 -45.71 -13.71
N ARG A 35 -8.80 -45.06 -12.72
CA ARG A 35 -8.66 -43.62 -12.78
C ARG A 35 -7.73 -43.38 -13.95
N ASP A 36 -8.24 -42.75 -14.99
CA ASP A 36 -7.40 -41.98 -15.89
C ASP A 36 -6.49 -41.12 -15.00
N VAL A 37 -5.21 -41.48 -14.91
CA VAL A 37 -4.21 -40.54 -14.42
C VAL A 37 -4.10 -39.52 -15.54
N GLU A 38 -4.95 -38.49 -15.49
CA GLU A 38 -4.72 -37.27 -16.26
C GLU A 38 -3.27 -36.87 -16.00
N ALA A 39 -2.43 -37.00 -17.03
CA ALA A 39 -1.10 -36.43 -17.01
C ALA A 39 -1.29 -34.92 -16.85
N GLN A 40 -1.18 -34.43 -15.62
CA GLN A 40 -1.28 -33.02 -15.32
C GLN A 40 -0.23 -32.30 -16.17
N THR A 41 -0.68 -31.55 -17.18
CA THR A 41 0.21 -30.86 -18.10
C THR A 41 0.90 -29.75 -17.32
N VAL A 42 2.15 -30.01 -16.93
CA VAL A 42 2.95 -29.02 -16.21
C VAL A 42 3.23 -27.87 -17.17
N SER A 43 2.79 -26.67 -16.82
CA SER A 43 3.11 -25.44 -17.54
C SER A 43 4.41 -24.86 -17.00
N SER A 44 5.11 -24.07 -17.80
CA SER A 44 6.28 -23.32 -17.32
C SER A 44 5.92 -21.84 -17.16
N VAL A 45 6.38 -21.25 -16.05
CA VAL A 45 6.42 -19.81 -15.85
C VAL A 45 7.89 -19.40 -15.80
N SER A 46 8.27 -18.40 -16.59
CA SER A 46 9.64 -17.88 -16.62
C SER A 46 9.63 -16.37 -16.47
N GLY A 47 10.76 -15.81 -16.08
CA GLY A 47 10.89 -14.38 -15.92
C GLY A 47 12.26 -13.96 -15.42
N THR A 48 12.41 -12.66 -15.17
CA THR A 48 13.68 -12.10 -14.68
C THR A 48 13.48 -11.35 -13.38
N VAL A 49 14.47 -11.46 -12.50
CA VAL A 49 14.58 -10.71 -11.25
C VAL A 49 15.75 -9.73 -11.36
N TRP A 50 15.54 -8.47 -11.00
CA TRP A 50 16.56 -7.43 -10.99
C TRP A 50 16.41 -6.53 -9.78
N PHE A 51 17.43 -5.73 -9.49
CA PHE A 51 17.37 -4.66 -8.51
C PHE A 51 16.77 -3.43 -9.18
N ASP A 52 15.47 -3.22 -8.93
CA ASP A 52 14.68 -2.10 -9.45
C ASP A 52 14.98 -0.88 -8.60
N ASP A 53 15.96 -0.11 -9.06
CA ASP A 53 16.56 0.97 -8.28
C ASP A 53 15.60 2.16 -8.21
N ASN A 54 14.87 2.43 -9.28
CA ASN A 54 13.94 3.58 -9.37
C ASN A 54 12.47 3.22 -9.09
N ALA A 55 12.19 1.95 -8.79
CA ALA A 55 10.88 1.42 -8.43
C ALA A 55 9.81 1.57 -9.52
N ASN A 56 10.19 1.64 -10.80
CA ASN A 56 9.24 1.83 -11.89
C ASN A 56 8.67 0.52 -12.47
N GLY A 57 9.14 -0.64 -11.99
CA GLY A 57 8.69 -1.96 -12.45
C GLY A 57 9.16 -2.34 -13.85
N ILE A 58 10.05 -1.56 -14.45
CA ILE A 58 10.68 -1.77 -15.76
C ILE A 58 12.16 -2.04 -15.50
N LEU A 59 12.75 -2.96 -16.26
CA LEU A 59 14.21 -3.10 -16.25
C LEU A 59 14.82 -1.98 -17.10
N ASP A 60 15.47 -1.03 -16.45
CA ASP A 60 16.16 0.07 -17.10
C ASP A 60 17.65 -0.24 -17.40
N PRO A 61 18.26 0.45 -18.40
CA PRO A 61 19.69 0.39 -18.62
C PRO A 61 20.48 0.80 -17.36
N GLY A 62 21.29 -0.12 -16.84
CA GLY A 62 22.14 0.11 -15.67
C GLY A 62 21.65 -0.61 -14.40
N GLU A 63 20.44 -1.15 -14.39
CA GLU A 63 19.93 -1.93 -13.27
C GLU A 63 20.54 -3.33 -13.23
N LEU A 64 20.90 -3.76 -12.01
CA LEU A 64 21.63 -5.00 -11.80
C LEU A 64 20.69 -6.21 -11.80
N ARG A 65 21.05 -7.29 -12.51
CA ARG A 65 20.33 -8.57 -12.46
C ARG A 65 20.53 -9.27 -11.11
N ALA A 66 19.46 -9.86 -10.57
CA ALA A 66 19.48 -10.46 -9.25
C ALA A 66 19.70 -11.98 -9.35
N ALA A 67 20.97 -12.38 -9.39
CA ALA A 67 21.39 -13.79 -9.48
C ALA A 67 21.38 -14.51 -8.12
N GLY A 68 21.10 -15.82 -8.12
CA GLY A 68 21.18 -16.69 -6.94
C GLY A 68 20.04 -16.54 -5.93
N LEU A 69 18.90 -15.97 -6.32
CA LEU A 69 17.74 -15.76 -5.44
C LEU A 69 16.69 -16.85 -5.61
N THR A 70 16.12 -17.29 -4.50
CA THR A 70 14.99 -18.22 -4.49
C THR A 70 13.70 -17.50 -4.86
N VAL A 71 13.07 -17.93 -5.95
CA VAL A 71 11.72 -17.57 -6.34
C VAL A 71 10.76 -18.66 -5.84
N THR A 72 9.76 -18.29 -5.05
CA THR A 72 8.75 -19.20 -4.50
C THR A 72 7.39 -18.95 -5.15
N ALA A 73 6.78 -20.00 -5.70
CA ALA A 73 5.42 -20.02 -6.20
C ALA A 73 4.49 -20.66 -5.17
N ALA A 74 3.53 -19.89 -4.65
CA ALA A 74 2.49 -20.36 -3.75
C ALA A 74 1.18 -20.55 -4.52
N TYR A 75 0.62 -21.76 -4.53
CA TYR A 75 -0.70 -22.01 -5.13
C TYR A 75 -1.80 -21.23 -4.37
N VAL A 76 -2.67 -20.54 -5.10
CA VAL A 76 -3.79 -19.80 -4.50
C VAL A 76 -4.98 -20.73 -4.36
N SER A 77 -5.07 -21.49 -3.24
CA SER A 77 -6.20 -22.33 -2.75
C SER A 77 -6.93 -23.24 -3.76
N PRO A 78 -7.17 -24.54 -3.49
CA PRO A 78 -7.29 -25.19 -2.18
C PRO A 78 -6.04 -25.93 -1.70
N SER A 79 -4.89 -25.77 -2.36
CA SER A 79 -3.59 -26.32 -1.92
C SER A 79 -2.63 -25.20 -1.54
N THR A 80 -1.75 -25.44 -0.57
CA THR A 80 -0.62 -24.56 -0.20
C THR A 80 0.71 -25.08 -0.77
N THR A 81 0.66 -25.79 -1.91
CA THR A 81 1.88 -26.31 -2.54
C THR A 81 2.80 -25.16 -2.91
N MET A 82 4.06 -25.29 -2.50
CA MET A 82 5.14 -24.35 -2.78
C MET A 82 6.10 -24.99 -3.77
N THR A 83 6.35 -24.31 -4.88
CA THR A 83 7.41 -24.70 -5.84
C THR A 83 8.47 -23.61 -5.87
N GLN A 84 9.75 -23.98 -5.97
CA GLN A 84 10.86 -23.04 -5.95
C GLN A 84 11.79 -23.19 -7.14
N ALA A 85 12.39 -22.08 -7.55
CA ALA A 85 13.48 -22.00 -8.52
C ALA A 85 14.53 -20.99 -8.05
N VAL A 86 15.76 -21.11 -8.53
CA VAL A 86 16.84 -20.16 -8.24
C VAL A 86 17.16 -19.38 -9.51
N THR A 87 17.33 -18.06 -9.38
CA THR A 87 17.72 -17.22 -10.51
C THR A 87 19.15 -17.48 -10.97
N ASP A 88 19.37 -17.50 -12.28
CA ASP A 88 20.69 -17.68 -12.89
C ASP A 88 21.53 -16.38 -12.90
N GLY A 89 22.70 -16.41 -13.56
CA GLY A 89 23.61 -15.26 -13.65
C GLY A 89 23.03 -14.04 -14.39
N SER A 90 21.97 -14.22 -15.18
CA SER A 90 21.19 -13.16 -15.81
C SER A 90 19.96 -12.73 -15.00
N GLY A 91 19.78 -13.29 -13.80
CA GLY A 91 18.60 -13.06 -12.96
C GLY A 91 17.36 -13.81 -13.44
N THR A 92 17.49 -14.73 -14.42
CA THR A 92 16.36 -15.43 -15.02
C THR A 92 15.99 -16.67 -14.21
N PHE A 93 14.71 -16.98 -14.09
CA PHE A 93 14.21 -18.20 -13.46
C PHE A 93 13.17 -18.90 -14.36
N THR A 94 12.99 -20.20 -14.12
CA THR A 94 11.93 -21.01 -14.71
C THR A 94 11.34 -21.94 -13.66
N LEU A 95 10.02 -21.91 -13.50
CA LEU A 95 9.24 -22.76 -12.61
C LEU A 95 8.33 -23.67 -13.42
N ALA A 96 8.32 -24.97 -13.08
CA ALA A 96 7.39 -25.94 -13.62
C ALA A 96 6.19 -26.05 -12.67
N LEU A 97 5.03 -25.52 -13.09
CA LEU A 97 3.84 -25.37 -12.26
C LEU A 97 2.64 -26.09 -12.91
N PRO A 98 1.89 -26.91 -12.15
CA PRO A 98 0.59 -27.37 -12.58
C PRO A 98 -0.36 -26.23 -12.97
N PRO A 99 -1.36 -26.47 -13.83
CA PRO A 99 -2.33 -25.46 -14.19
C PRO A 99 -2.98 -24.82 -12.95
N GLY A 100 -2.96 -23.50 -12.85
CA GLY A 100 -3.52 -22.77 -11.72
C GLY A 100 -2.99 -21.36 -11.59
N THR A 101 -3.48 -20.69 -10.55
CA THR A 101 -3.07 -19.34 -10.17
C THR A 101 -2.10 -19.43 -9.00
N TYR A 102 -0.97 -18.74 -9.13
CA TYR A 102 0.10 -18.73 -8.14
C TYR A 102 0.46 -17.30 -7.77
N THR A 103 0.89 -17.12 -6.53
CA THR A 103 1.67 -15.94 -6.13
C THR A 103 3.15 -16.31 -6.24
N LEU A 104 3.87 -15.65 -7.13
CA LEU A 104 5.34 -15.73 -7.16
C LEU A 104 5.90 -14.68 -6.22
N SER A 105 6.96 -15.04 -5.49
CA SER A 105 7.68 -14.14 -4.61
C SER A 105 9.17 -14.38 -4.69
N ALA A 106 9.96 -13.30 -4.65
CA ALA A 106 11.41 -13.36 -4.54
C ALA A 106 11.87 -12.29 -3.54
N GLY A 107 12.95 -12.57 -2.83
CA GLY A 107 13.52 -11.63 -1.87
C GLY A 107 15.05 -11.65 -1.86
N ALA A 108 15.65 -10.48 -1.69
CA ALA A 108 17.08 -10.33 -1.45
C ALA A 108 17.32 -9.67 -0.09
N SER A 109 18.42 -10.05 0.56
CA SER A 109 18.89 -9.37 1.78
C SER A 109 20.01 -8.37 1.53
N GLN A 110 20.56 -8.32 0.31
CA GLN A 110 21.63 -7.41 -0.08
C GLN A 110 21.70 -7.30 -1.61
N LYS A 111 22.04 -6.11 -2.12
CA LYS A 111 22.41 -5.89 -3.53
C LYS A 111 23.93 -6.05 -3.65
N PRO A 112 24.45 -6.91 -4.54
CA PRO A 112 25.89 -7.04 -4.74
C PRO A 112 26.54 -5.70 -5.07
N GLY A 113 27.63 -5.36 -4.38
CA GLY A 113 28.37 -4.12 -4.60
C GLY A 113 27.78 -2.87 -3.94
N ALA A 114 26.64 -2.96 -3.25
CA ALA A 114 26.10 -1.84 -2.49
C ALA A 114 26.78 -1.72 -1.11
N SER A 115 27.46 -0.60 -0.85
CA SER A 115 27.86 -0.20 0.50
C SER A 115 26.82 0.79 1.05
N LEU A 116 25.88 0.31 1.86
CA LEU A 116 24.90 1.18 2.51
C LEU A 116 25.48 1.75 3.82
N PRO A 117 25.29 3.04 4.11
CA PRO A 117 25.71 3.63 5.38
C PRO A 117 25.14 2.86 6.58
N GLY A 118 25.94 2.65 7.62
CA GLY A 118 25.48 2.05 8.88
C GLY A 118 25.16 0.54 8.83
N GLY A 119 25.59 -0.20 7.80
CA GLY A 119 25.35 -1.65 7.71
C GLY A 119 23.92 -2.02 7.30
N ALA A 120 23.15 -1.07 6.75
CA ALA A 120 21.84 -1.33 6.20
C ALA A 120 21.89 -2.40 5.09
N LYS A 121 20.83 -3.20 5.01
CA LYS A 121 20.67 -4.30 4.05
C LYS A 121 19.64 -3.90 2.99
N TYR A 122 19.91 -4.22 1.73
CA TYR A 122 18.91 -4.11 0.66
C TYR A 122 17.91 -5.25 0.84
N LEU A 123 16.82 -5.02 1.57
CA LEU A 123 15.87 -6.08 1.96
C LEU A 123 14.68 -6.21 0.98
N GLY A 124 14.89 -6.12 -0.33
CA GLY A 124 13.79 -6.11 -1.30
C GLY A 124 12.99 -7.41 -1.37
N THR A 125 11.66 -7.32 -1.34
CA THR A 125 10.74 -8.43 -1.66
C THR A 125 9.79 -7.99 -2.76
N SER A 126 9.63 -8.80 -3.80
CA SER A 126 8.72 -8.56 -4.91
C SER A 126 7.77 -9.74 -5.07
N GLN A 127 6.51 -9.47 -5.44
CA GLN A 127 5.52 -10.51 -5.69
C GLN A 127 4.66 -10.19 -6.91
N VAL A 128 4.25 -11.23 -7.63
CA VAL A 128 3.35 -11.10 -8.78
C VAL A 128 2.42 -12.32 -8.84
N MET A 129 1.15 -12.09 -9.15
CA MET A 129 0.20 -13.16 -9.39
C MET A 129 0.30 -13.62 -10.84
N VAL A 130 0.40 -14.92 -11.06
CA VAL A 130 0.54 -15.52 -12.39
C VAL A 130 -0.45 -16.65 -12.58
N THR A 131 -1.00 -16.73 -13.78
CA THR A 131 -1.74 -17.90 -14.25
C THR A 131 -0.85 -18.65 -15.24
N THR A 132 -0.69 -19.95 -15.01
CA THR A 132 0.02 -20.85 -15.94
C THR A 132 -0.59 -20.83 -17.33
N GLY A 133 0.23 -20.80 -18.38
CA GLY A 133 -0.25 -20.71 -19.77
C GLY A 133 0.52 -19.74 -20.69
N GLY A 134 1.79 -19.45 -20.41
CA GLY A 134 2.64 -18.61 -21.29
C GLY A 134 2.95 -17.20 -20.77
N THR A 135 2.76 -16.95 -19.48
CA THR A 135 3.03 -15.64 -18.85
C THR A 135 4.52 -15.49 -18.53
N VAL A 136 5.12 -14.37 -18.95
CA VAL A 136 6.42 -13.90 -18.45
C VAL A 136 6.17 -13.15 -17.14
N ALA A 137 6.87 -13.53 -16.07
CA ALA A 137 6.68 -12.98 -14.74
C ALA A 137 7.95 -12.28 -14.23
N ASN A 138 8.00 -10.97 -14.43
CA ASN A 138 9.14 -10.13 -14.07
C ASN A 138 8.99 -9.59 -12.64
N LEU A 139 10.09 -9.62 -11.86
CA LEU A 139 10.14 -9.21 -10.46
C LEU A 139 11.24 -8.17 -10.24
N GLY A 140 10.85 -6.89 -10.14
CA GLY A 140 11.74 -5.82 -9.70
C GLY A 140 11.90 -5.85 -8.18
N LEU A 141 13.09 -6.15 -7.67
CA LEU A 141 13.42 -6.07 -6.25
C LEU A 141 13.70 -4.63 -5.90
N GLN A 142 12.74 -4.01 -5.26
CA GLN A 142 12.89 -2.65 -4.76
C GLN A 142 13.76 -2.65 -3.50
N PRO A 143 14.48 -1.57 -3.19
CA PRO A 143 15.13 -1.43 -1.90
C PRO A 143 14.03 -1.38 -0.83
N LYS A 144 13.92 -2.39 0.04
CA LYS A 144 13.04 -2.26 1.21
C LYS A 144 13.55 -1.12 2.06
N GLY A 145 12.77 -0.04 2.07
CA GLY A 145 13.15 1.25 2.62
C GLY A 145 12.64 2.45 1.83
N GLN A 146 12.09 2.26 0.62
CA GLN A 146 11.44 3.36 -0.11
C GLN A 146 9.94 3.44 0.12
N ASP A 147 9.24 2.31 0.28
CA ASP A 147 7.84 2.34 0.72
C ASP A 147 7.78 2.43 2.23
N LEU A 148 7.30 3.56 2.73
CA LEU A 148 7.09 3.83 4.14
C LEU A 148 5.60 4.06 4.37
N THR A 149 5.13 3.71 5.56
CA THR A 149 3.87 4.23 6.06
C THR A 149 4.16 5.15 7.23
N VAL A 150 3.79 6.43 7.12
CA VAL A 150 3.84 7.38 8.23
C VAL A 150 2.45 7.54 8.82
N LYS A 151 2.24 7.01 10.02
CA LYS A 151 0.95 7.11 10.71
C LYS A 151 1.03 8.16 11.81
N ILE A 152 0.10 9.10 11.79
CA ILE A 152 -0.22 9.94 12.94
C ILE A 152 -0.94 9.06 13.96
N GLU A 153 -0.31 8.84 15.10
CA GLU A 153 -0.78 7.95 16.17
C GLU A 153 -1.21 8.72 17.42
N VAL A 154 -0.75 9.97 17.55
CA VAL A 154 -1.08 10.84 18.68
C VAL A 154 -1.44 12.23 18.16
N VAL A 155 -2.59 12.73 18.61
CA VAL A 155 -2.89 14.16 18.56
C VAL A 155 -3.46 14.58 19.91
N TRP A 156 -2.81 15.53 20.54
CA TRP A 156 -3.13 15.98 21.89
C TRP A 156 -3.37 17.49 21.90
N PRO A 157 -4.64 17.94 21.98
CA PRO A 157 -4.99 19.35 22.02
C PRO A 157 -4.75 19.95 23.41
N HIS A 158 -4.19 21.16 23.47
CA HIS A 158 -3.83 21.82 24.72
C HIS A 158 -3.90 23.35 24.66
N GLY A 159 -3.91 23.97 25.83
CA GLY A 159 -3.81 25.41 26.02
C GLY A 159 -2.38 25.93 25.88
N LEU A 160 -2.21 27.26 25.94
CA LEU A 160 -0.90 27.92 25.81
C LEU A 160 0.11 27.51 26.90
N ALA A 161 -0.37 27.04 28.05
CA ALA A 161 0.47 26.55 29.14
C ALA A 161 0.76 25.03 29.05
N GLY A 162 0.25 24.34 28.02
CA GLY A 162 0.36 22.87 27.91
C GLY A 162 -0.70 22.11 28.71
N GLU A 163 -1.75 22.75 29.20
CA GLU A 163 -2.83 22.03 29.89
C GLU A 163 -3.76 21.36 28.85
N PRO A 164 -4.20 20.10 29.03
CA PRO A 164 -5.14 19.46 28.13
C PRO A 164 -6.40 20.30 27.92
N GLN A 165 -6.85 20.44 26.67
CA GLN A 165 -8.07 21.17 26.33
C GLN A 165 -8.96 20.34 25.41
N PRO A 166 -10.30 20.49 25.48
CA PRO A 166 -11.17 19.95 24.45
C PRO A 166 -10.88 20.65 23.11
N VAL A 167 -11.14 19.95 22.01
CA VAL A 167 -10.92 20.44 20.63
C VAL A 167 -11.53 21.84 20.39
N SER A 168 -12.70 22.12 20.95
CA SER A 168 -13.40 23.40 20.80
C SER A 168 -12.73 24.57 21.54
N GLN A 169 -11.74 24.32 22.40
CA GLN A 169 -11.06 25.35 23.20
C GLN A 169 -9.56 25.40 22.96
N ALA A 170 -8.97 24.33 22.43
CA ALA A 170 -7.53 24.21 22.21
C ALA A 170 -7.05 25.21 21.13
N PRO A 171 -6.10 26.11 21.46
CA PRO A 171 -5.38 26.87 20.44
C PRO A 171 -4.24 26.06 19.78
N LEU A 172 -3.71 25.04 20.47
CA LEU A 172 -2.53 24.29 20.06
C LEU A 172 -2.78 22.78 20.16
N ALA A 173 -2.03 22.00 19.38
CA ALA A 173 -1.97 20.56 19.52
C ALA A 173 -0.54 20.03 19.34
N ASN A 174 -0.17 19.04 20.16
CA ASN A 174 1.01 18.22 19.90
C ASN A 174 0.59 17.03 19.04
N VAL A 175 1.36 16.75 17.99
CA VAL A 175 1.13 15.63 17.09
C VAL A 175 2.36 14.71 17.16
N ALA A 176 2.15 13.39 17.15
CA ALA A 176 3.24 12.45 16.97
C ALA A 176 2.93 11.42 15.89
N ALA A 177 3.94 11.15 15.07
CA ALA A 177 3.87 10.16 14.01
C ALA A 177 4.90 9.04 14.19
N MET A 178 4.51 7.84 13.78
CA MET A 178 5.37 6.67 13.68
C MET A 178 5.60 6.32 12.22
N ILE A 179 6.78 5.80 11.91
CA ILE A 179 7.11 5.34 10.56
C ILE A 179 7.29 3.83 10.58
N PHE A 180 6.53 3.18 9.69
CA PHE A 180 6.54 1.75 9.45
C PHE A 180 7.13 1.42 8.08
N GLN A 181 7.69 0.22 7.97
CA GLN A 181 8.19 -0.31 6.70
C GLN A 181 7.02 -0.81 5.84
N GLY A 182 6.82 -0.23 4.66
CA GLY A 182 5.69 -0.54 3.77
C GLY A 182 4.36 -0.47 4.52
N ASN A 183 3.48 -1.45 4.28
CA ASN A 183 2.19 -1.59 4.97
C ASN A 183 2.25 -2.50 6.21
N SER A 184 3.43 -2.74 6.77
CA SER A 184 3.61 -3.58 7.96
C SER A 184 3.46 -2.76 9.26
N ARG A 185 3.57 -3.44 10.41
CA ARG A 185 3.74 -2.80 11.73
C ARG A 185 5.19 -2.86 12.23
N LEU A 186 6.15 -3.04 11.31
CA LEU A 186 7.57 -3.02 11.64
C LEU A 186 8.10 -1.60 11.64
N SER A 187 8.72 -1.18 12.73
CA SER A 187 9.35 0.14 12.85
C SER A 187 10.58 0.26 11.95
N VAL A 188 10.89 1.48 11.56
CA VAL A 188 12.18 1.84 10.94
C VAL A 188 13.34 1.72 11.94
N SER A 189 14.57 1.70 11.42
CA SER A 189 15.80 1.56 12.23
C SER A 189 15.96 2.66 13.29
N CYS A 190 16.65 2.36 14.40
CA CYS A 190 17.01 3.36 15.40
C CYS A 190 17.94 4.45 14.85
N GLU A 191 18.61 4.22 13.73
CA GLU A 191 19.45 5.23 13.07
C GLU A 191 18.75 5.88 11.87
N PHE A 192 17.45 5.59 11.68
CA PHE A 192 16.68 6.18 10.59
C PHE A 192 16.65 7.71 10.73
N SER A 193 17.08 8.38 9.66
CA SER A 193 17.19 9.83 9.59
C SER A 193 16.58 10.31 8.29
N ALA A 194 15.42 10.96 8.40
CA ALA A 194 14.73 11.61 7.32
C ALA A 194 14.05 12.88 7.85
N THR A 195 13.76 13.83 6.95
CA THR A 195 12.93 14.97 7.32
C THR A 195 11.48 14.50 7.30
N VAL A 196 10.79 14.57 8.43
CA VAL A 196 9.36 14.23 8.50
C VAL A 196 8.58 15.51 8.64
N ARG A 197 7.66 15.76 7.71
CA ARG A 197 6.89 17.00 7.65
C ARG A 197 5.43 16.72 7.97
N LEU A 198 4.88 17.52 8.88
CA LEU A 198 3.46 17.55 9.14
C LEU A 198 2.81 18.58 8.21
N TRP A 199 1.72 18.17 7.59
CA TRP A 199 0.88 19.01 6.74
C TRP A 199 -0.46 19.25 7.42
N GLN A 200 -1.02 20.44 7.25
CA GLN A 200 -2.37 20.77 7.73
C GLN A 200 -3.20 21.42 6.62
N GLY A 201 -4.42 20.93 6.39
CA GLY A 201 -5.42 21.56 5.54
C GLY A 201 -6.61 22.05 6.36
N LEU A 202 -7.07 23.28 6.13
CA LEU A 202 -8.25 23.84 6.78
C LEU A 202 -9.48 23.63 5.89
N ASN A 203 -10.51 22.95 6.37
CA ASN A 203 -11.73 22.71 5.61
C ASN A 203 -11.43 22.07 4.24
N THR A 204 -11.72 22.78 3.15
CA THR A 204 -11.45 22.34 1.77
C THR A 204 -10.21 23.02 1.18
N ASP A 205 -9.39 23.66 2.01
CA ASP A 205 -8.15 24.30 1.60
C ASP A 205 -7.02 23.32 1.31
N ALA A 206 -6.21 23.70 0.33
CA ALA A 206 -4.97 23.00 0.03
C ALA A 206 -4.09 22.97 1.28
N ALA A 207 -3.54 21.80 1.57
CA ALA A 207 -2.71 21.63 2.74
C ALA A 207 -1.45 22.51 2.67
N ARG A 208 -1.01 22.99 3.83
CA ARG A 208 0.24 23.73 4.01
C ARG A 208 1.15 23.01 4.99
N ALA A 209 2.45 23.22 4.88
CA ALA A 209 3.39 22.71 5.86
C ALA A 209 3.10 23.34 7.23
N ALA A 210 2.89 22.48 8.24
CA ALA A 210 2.60 22.88 9.61
C ALA A 210 3.88 22.92 10.45
N ALA A 211 4.67 21.85 10.39
CA ALA A 211 5.88 21.68 11.20
C ALA A 211 6.82 20.62 10.60
N VAL A 212 8.08 20.64 11.05
CA VAL A 212 9.05 19.55 10.83
C VAL A 212 9.22 18.80 12.14
N GLY A 213 9.17 17.48 12.08
CA GLY A 213 9.15 16.60 13.25
C GLY A 213 10.51 16.49 13.89
N THR A 214 10.55 16.59 15.21
CA THR A 214 11.74 16.27 16.00
C THR A 214 11.74 14.78 16.33
N ARG A 215 12.81 14.08 15.96
CA ARG A 215 12.95 12.66 16.23
C ARG A 215 13.17 12.42 17.73
N ARG A 216 12.44 11.47 18.29
CA ARG A 216 12.61 10.98 19.66
C ARG A 216 12.59 9.46 19.70
N THR A 217 13.35 8.85 20.59
CA THR A 217 13.27 7.41 20.86
C THR A 217 12.32 7.17 22.04
N VAL A 218 11.38 6.25 21.87
CA VAL A 218 10.42 5.84 22.91
C VAL A 218 10.58 4.35 23.18
N THR A 219 10.40 3.99 24.45
CA THR A 219 10.29 2.60 24.90
C THR A 219 8.89 2.38 25.47
N GLU A 220 8.18 1.40 24.94
CA GLU A 220 6.84 0.99 25.39
C GLU A 220 6.79 -0.53 25.51
N GLY A 221 6.55 -1.02 26.73
CA GLY A 221 6.75 -2.44 27.02
C GLY A 221 8.21 -2.86 26.80
N ASP A 222 8.41 -3.90 26.00
CA ASP A 222 9.72 -4.43 25.58
C ASP A 222 10.23 -3.82 24.26
N LYS A 223 9.47 -2.92 23.64
CA LYS A 223 9.77 -2.34 22.33
C LYS A 223 10.42 -0.98 22.46
N THR A 224 11.49 -0.75 21.71
CA THR A 224 12.14 0.57 21.58
C THR A 224 12.17 0.98 20.12
N TYR A 225 11.64 2.17 19.79
CA TYR A 225 11.48 2.63 18.42
C TYR A 225 11.47 4.17 18.30
N PRO A 226 11.82 4.74 17.12
CA PRO A 226 11.75 6.18 16.90
C PRO A 226 10.32 6.65 16.62
N ILE A 227 10.00 7.85 17.09
CA ILE A 227 8.81 8.63 16.73
C ILE A 227 9.24 10.04 16.29
N TRP A 228 8.33 10.76 15.63
CA TRP A 228 8.51 12.15 15.26
C TRP A 228 7.43 12.99 15.93
N GLU A 229 7.85 13.92 16.78
CA GLU A 229 6.98 14.83 17.53
C GLU A 229 6.93 16.20 16.84
N PHE A 230 5.72 16.76 16.73
CA PHE A 230 5.43 18.09 16.22
C PHE A 230 4.76 18.86 17.35
N GLN A 231 5.50 19.78 17.94
CA GLN A 231 5.07 20.52 19.12
C GLN A 231 4.30 21.78 18.73
N ASP A 232 3.28 22.13 19.52
CA ASP A 232 2.57 23.41 19.47
C ASP A 232 2.02 23.77 18.08
N VAL A 233 1.42 22.80 17.37
CA VAL A 233 0.78 23.02 16.07
C VAL A 233 -0.47 23.89 16.25
N ASP A 234 -0.58 24.99 15.49
CA ASP A 234 -1.73 25.89 15.56
C ASP A 234 -3.01 25.22 15.03
N VAL A 235 -3.97 25.05 15.94
CA VAL A 235 -5.31 24.52 15.67
C VAL A 235 -6.40 25.52 16.04
N SER A 236 -6.04 26.78 16.30
CA SER A 236 -6.95 27.77 16.87
C SER A 236 -8.19 28.06 16.01
N ALA A 237 -8.15 27.78 14.70
CA ALA A 237 -9.29 27.94 13.80
C ALA A 237 -10.46 26.98 14.10
N THR A 238 -10.20 25.79 14.66
CA THR A 238 -11.24 24.77 14.96
C THR A 238 -11.95 25.01 16.29
N ARG A 239 -11.62 26.12 16.97
CA ARG A 239 -12.46 26.66 18.04
C ARG A 239 -13.80 27.16 17.50
N ASP A 240 -13.85 27.54 16.21
CA ASP A 240 -15.10 27.62 15.46
C ASP A 240 -15.55 26.20 15.10
N PRO A 241 -16.74 25.74 15.56
CA PRO A 241 -17.21 24.39 15.30
C PRO A 241 -17.49 24.09 13.81
N LEU A 242 -17.54 25.11 12.95
CA LEU A 242 -17.67 24.92 11.50
C LEU A 242 -16.34 24.57 10.82
N ASN A 243 -15.22 24.82 11.50
CA ASN A 243 -13.89 24.58 10.96
C ASN A 243 -13.36 23.20 11.35
N LYS A 244 -12.58 22.63 10.45
CA LYS A 244 -11.85 21.37 10.65
C LYS A 244 -10.46 21.45 10.08
N TYR A 245 -9.48 20.96 10.83
CA TYR A 245 -8.15 20.69 10.31
C TYR A 245 -8.01 19.23 9.94
N TYR A 246 -7.32 18.96 8.83
CA TYR A 246 -6.84 17.64 8.47
C TYR A 246 -5.33 17.61 8.52
N PHE A 247 -4.77 16.64 9.20
CA PHE A 247 -3.35 16.39 9.27
C PHE A 247 -2.98 15.13 8.50
N PHE A 248 -1.84 15.18 7.85
CA PHE A 248 -1.13 14.02 7.33
C PHE A 248 0.38 14.32 7.38
N ALA A 249 1.21 13.30 7.27
CA ALA A 249 2.65 13.47 7.33
C ALA A 249 3.32 12.90 6.07
N THR A 250 4.48 13.45 5.72
CA THR A 250 5.31 12.93 4.63
C THR A 250 6.73 12.70 5.11
N VAL A 251 7.41 11.72 4.51
CA VAL A 251 8.83 11.47 4.73
C VAL A 251 9.62 11.99 3.53
N GLU A 252 10.53 12.92 3.78
CA GLU A 252 11.37 13.58 2.78
C GLU A 252 12.81 13.12 2.92
N GLY A 253 13.49 12.93 1.78
CA GLY A 253 14.88 12.46 1.72
C GLY A 253 15.02 11.25 0.82
N GLY A 254 16.07 10.45 1.04
CA GLY A 254 16.37 9.24 0.26
C GLY A 254 17.46 9.43 -0.82
N GLY A 255 17.94 10.66 -1.01
CA GLY A 255 19.03 10.95 -1.95
C GLY A 255 18.61 10.67 -3.40
N SER A 256 19.38 9.86 -4.12
CA SER A 256 19.06 9.44 -5.49
C SER A 256 17.78 8.60 -5.60
N PHE A 257 17.27 8.08 -4.48
CA PHE A 257 16.07 7.25 -4.40
C PHE A 257 15.13 7.85 -3.35
N PRO A 258 14.19 8.72 -3.73
CA PRO A 258 13.36 9.42 -2.77
C PRO A 258 12.36 8.49 -2.08
N TYR A 259 12.13 8.73 -0.78
CA TYR A 259 11.12 8.00 -0.02
C TYR A 259 9.72 8.18 -0.61
N GLN A 260 8.97 7.07 -0.71
CA GLN A 260 7.55 7.04 -1.01
C GLN A 260 6.79 6.71 0.28
N SER A 261 6.03 7.67 0.81
CA SER A 261 5.30 7.45 2.06
C SER A 261 3.79 7.48 1.85
N SER A 262 3.12 6.39 2.19
CA SER A 262 1.68 6.41 2.48
C SER A 262 1.46 7.00 3.87
N THR A 263 0.33 7.66 4.07
CA THR A 263 0.00 8.30 5.35
C THR A 263 -1.47 8.18 5.65
N ASN A 264 -1.83 8.08 6.92
CA ASN A 264 -3.22 8.23 7.34
C ASN A 264 -3.58 9.72 7.44
N VAL A 265 -4.87 10.01 7.41
CA VAL A 265 -5.40 11.34 7.66
C VAL A 265 -5.98 11.39 9.06
N TRP A 266 -5.60 12.40 9.83
CA TRP A 266 -6.26 12.72 11.10
C TRP A 266 -7.09 13.99 10.99
N ALA A 267 -8.30 13.98 11.53
CA ALA A 267 -9.18 15.16 11.54
C ALA A 267 -9.27 15.76 12.95
N HIS A 268 -9.02 17.08 13.05
CA HIS A 268 -9.22 17.88 14.25
C HIS A 268 -10.47 18.75 14.08
N ALA A 269 -11.59 18.37 14.70
CA ALA A 269 -12.82 19.16 14.65
C ALA A 269 -13.75 18.89 15.82
N ALA A 270 -14.56 19.88 16.18
CA ALA A 270 -15.73 19.67 17.03
C ALA A 270 -16.84 18.91 16.26
N ASP A 271 -16.95 19.14 14.95
CA ASP A 271 -17.82 18.41 14.01
C ASP A 271 -17.08 18.13 12.68
N ALA A 272 -16.66 16.88 12.50
CA ALA A 272 -15.94 16.38 11.32
C ALA A 272 -16.87 15.86 10.21
N ARG A 273 -18.19 16.13 10.25
CA ARG A 273 -19.13 15.64 9.23
C ARG A 273 -18.75 16.12 7.83
N THR A 274 -19.24 15.37 6.86
CA THR A 274 -19.20 15.73 5.44
C THR A 274 -19.95 17.04 5.21
N TYR A 275 -19.28 18.04 4.62
CA TYR A 275 -19.94 19.17 3.99
C TYR A 275 -19.70 19.09 2.48
N PHE A 276 -20.73 19.40 1.71
CA PHE A 276 -20.57 19.52 0.26
C PHE A 276 -19.53 20.60 -0.03
N PRO A 277 -18.55 20.33 -0.91
CA PRO A 277 -17.59 21.36 -1.28
C PRO A 277 -18.31 22.54 -1.92
N THR A 278 -17.93 23.76 -1.54
CA THR A 278 -18.28 24.94 -2.34
C THR A 278 -17.31 24.96 -3.51
N ALA A 279 -17.84 24.79 -4.73
CA ALA A 279 -16.97 24.67 -5.89
C ALA A 279 -16.23 26.00 -6.17
N ASP A 280 -14.91 25.94 -6.24
CA ASP A 280 -14.07 27.05 -6.65
C ASP A 280 -14.20 27.27 -8.15
N ARG A 281 -14.37 28.53 -8.55
CA ARG A 281 -14.36 28.91 -9.96
C ARG A 281 -12.97 29.42 -10.34
N PRO A 282 -12.29 28.82 -11.33
CA PRO A 282 -11.02 29.35 -11.78
C PRO A 282 -11.15 30.75 -12.36
N THR A 283 -10.10 31.54 -12.17
CA THR A 283 -10.01 32.95 -12.62
C THR A 283 -9.37 33.07 -14.01
N SER A 284 -8.47 32.16 -14.36
CA SER A 284 -7.78 32.08 -15.66
C SER A 284 -7.11 30.70 -15.81
N THR A 285 -6.35 30.49 -16.90
CA THR A 285 -5.52 29.29 -17.11
C THR A 285 -4.03 29.62 -17.24
N SER A 286 -3.18 28.78 -16.66
CA SER A 286 -1.71 28.89 -16.72
C SER A 286 -1.12 28.24 -17.98
N ALA A 287 0.08 28.64 -18.38
CA ALA A 287 0.82 28.06 -19.51
C ALA A 287 1.71 26.88 -19.12
N THR A 288 2.22 26.83 -17.87
CA THR A 288 3.05 25.74 -17.36
C THR A 288 2.73 25.47 -15.88
N PRO A 289 2.51 24.21 -15.49
CA PRO A 289 2.27 23.86 -14.09
C PRO A 289 3.59 23.75 -13.32
N GLY A 290 3.76 24.63 -12.32
CA GLY A 290 4.71 24.46 -11.21
C GLY A 290 4.06 23.63 -10.10
N ALA A 291 4.27 23.99 -8.83
CA ALA A 291 3.51 23.40 -7.72
C ALA A 291 1.99 23.60 -7.88
N LEU A 292 1.19 22.62 -7.43
CA LEU A 292 -0.25 22.60 -7.63
C LEU A 292 -1.04 22.45 -6.33
N ASP A 293 -2.18 23.12 -6.27
CA ASP A 293 -3.23 22.83 -5.29
C ASP A 293 -4.26 21.90 -5.94
N SER A 294 -4.54 20.76 -5.32
CA SER A 294 -5.66 19.91 -5.76
C SER A 294 -6.89 20.16 -4.89
N ARG A 295 -8.04 20.33 -5.53
CA ARG A 295 -9.31 20.65 -4.87
C ARG A 295 -10.38 19.67 -5.33
N ILE A 296 -11.02 19.01 -4.38
CA ILE A 296 -12.21 18.19 -4.65
C ILE A 296 -13.42 19.12 -4.74
N GLN A 297 -13.95 19.25 -5.96
CA GLN A 297 -14.97 20.23 -6.35
C GLN A 297 -16.40 19.66 -6.29
N VAL A 298 -16.54 18.37 -6.56
CA VAL A 298 -17.83 17.67 -6.54
C VAL A 298 -17.64 16.36 -5.81
N VAL A 299 -18.60 16.05 -4.94
CA VAL A 299 -18.75 14.72 -4.36
C VAL A 299 -20.22 14.35 -4.37
N TRP A 300 -20.55 13.28 -5.07
CA TRP A 300 -21.93 12.85 -5.30
C TRP A 300 -22.14 11.41 -4.82
N PRO A 301 -22.73 11.21 -3.63
CA PRO A 301 -23.02 9.88 -3.09
C PRO A 301 -24.23 9.25 -3.81
N HIS A 302 -24.10 7.97 -4.16
CA HIS A 302 -25.15 7.20 -4.84
C HIS A 302 -25.19 5.72 -4.45
N ASP A 303 -26.30 5.06 -4.80
CA ASP A 303 -26.48 3.61 -4.70
C ASP A 303 -25.86 2.88 -5.92
N ARG A 304 -25.89 1.55 -5.92
CA ARG A 304 -25.40 0.73 -7.05
C ARG A 304 -26.13 0.98 -8.39
N LEU A 305 -27.32 1.55 -8.35
CA LEU A 305 -28.11 1.87 -9.55
C LEU A 305 -27.82 3.28 -10.08
N GLY A 306 -26.97 4.06 -9.41
CA GLY A 306 -26.68 5.44 -9.77
C GLY A 306 -27.76 6.42 -9.34
N ASN A 307 -28.56 6.10 -8.32
CA ASN A 307 -29.48 7.07 -7.72
C ASN A 307 -28.79 7.80 -6.58
N SER A 308 -28.99 9.12 -6.52
CA SER A 308 -28.49 9.91 -5.38
C SER A 308 -29.15 9.46 -4.09
N VAL A 309 -28.34 9.18 -3.07
CA VAL A 309 -28.82 8.75 -1.75
C VAL A 309 -28.02 9.43 -0.63
N PRO A 310 -28.54 9.51 0.60
CA PRO A 310 -27.76 9.94 1.75
C PRO A 310 -26.54 9.05 2.00
N ILE A 311 -25.51 9.59 2.68
CA ILE A 311 -24.26 8.86 3.00
C ILE A 311 -24.54 7.52 3.70
N THR A 312 -25.52 7.47 4.61
CA THR A 312 -25.89 6.25 5.35
C THR A 312 -26.45 5.13 4.47
N GLN A 313 -26.69 5.39 3.19
CA GLN A 313 -27.18 4.44 2.19
C GLN A 313 -26.29 4.39 0.94
N SER A 314 -25.21 5.19 0.92
CA SER A 314 -24.35 5.33 -0.25
C SER A 314 -23.29 4.24 -0.25
N GLN A 315 -23.30 3.45 -1.33
CA GLN A 315 -22.29 2.42 -1.56
C GLN A 315 -21.12 2.98 -2.40
N TYR A 316 -21.40 4.01 -3.18
CA TYR A 316 -20.47 4.58 -4.14
C TYR A 316 -20.55 6.10 -4.13
N VAL A 317 -19.45 6.72 -4.55
CA VAL A 317 -19.37 8.16 -4.72
C VAL A 317 -18.69 8.52 -6.03
N ASN A 318 -19.22 9.53 -6.71
CA ASN A 318 -18.53 10.18 -7.83
C ASN A 318 -17.81 11.43 -7.32
N ILE A 319 -16.53 11.56 -7.65
CA ILE A 319 -15.68 12.68 -7.24
C ILE A 319 -15.19 13.42 -8.48
N THR A 320 -15.27 14.75 -8.47
CA THR A 320 -14.59 15.59 -9.46
C THR A 320 -13.55 16.46 -8.76
N ALA A 321 -12.32 16.44 -9.25
CA ALA A 321 -11.24 17.28 -8.76
C ALA A 321 -10.75 18.28 -9.82
N SER A 322 -10.27 19.43 -9.36
CA SER A 322 -9.61 20.45 -10.16
C SER A 322 -8.22 20.74 -9.59
N PHE A 323 -7.32 21.19 -10.46
CA PHE A 323 -5.98 21.63 -10.09
C PHE A 323 -5.81 23.11 -10.38
N PHE A 324 -5.16 23.79 -9.46
CA PHE A 324 -4.79 25.19 -9.56
C PHE A 324 -3.29 25.34 -9.36
N GLN A 325 -2.71 26.39 -9.93
CA GLN A 325 -1.36 26.79 -9.56
C GLN A 325 -1.34 27.12 -8.06
N HIS A 326 -0.36 26.58 -7.33
CA HIS A 326 -0.28 26.64 -5.87
C HIS A 326 -0.50 28.06 -5.33
N GLY A 327 -1.41 28.19 -4.37
CA GLY A 327 -1.75 29.46 -3.72
C GLY A 327 -2.61 30.41 -4.56
N THR A 328 -3.19 29.94 -5.67
CA THR A 328 -3.99 30.75 -6.59
C THR A 328 -5.28 30.03 -7.01
N LEU A 329 -6.18 30.76 -7.70
CA LEU A 329 -7.33 30.18 -8.42
C LEU A 329 -7.08 30.14 -9.94
N ILE A 330 -5.83 30.09 -10.38
CA ILE A 330 -5.48 29.94 -11.80
C ILE A 330 -5.46 28.44 -12.11
N SER A 331 -6.34 27.98 -13.00
CA SER A 331 -6.35 26.57 -13.39
C SER A 331 -5.16 26.23 -14.25
N ILE A 332 -4.80 24.96 -14.25
CA ILE A 332 -3.81 24.39 -15.19
C ILE A 332 -4.33 24.38 -16.65
N PRO A 333 -3.43 24.34 -17.65
CA PRO A 333 -3.85 24.38 -19.04
C PRO A 333 -4.62 23.12 -19.47
N PRO A 334 -5.59 23.21 -20.39
CA PRO A 334 -6.30 22.06 -20.95
C PRO A 334 -5.39 20.99 -21.58
N GLY A 335 -4.16 21.34 -21.98
CA GLY A 335 -3.19 20.39 -22.52
C GLY A 335 -2.46 19.54 -21.46
N TRP A 336 -2.50 19.91 -20.18
CA TRP A 336 -1.79 19.19 -19.13
C TRP A 336 -2.45 17.86 -18.80
N GLY A 337 -1.71 16.75 -18.82
CA GLY A 337 -2.30 15.42 -18.64
C GLY A 337 -1.37 14.33 -18.08
N PRO A 338 -0.61 14.57 -16.99
CA PRO A 338 -0.03 13.48 -16.24
C PRO A 338 -1.14 12.57 -15.68
N ASN A 339 -0.75 11.42 -15.14
CA ASN A 339 -1.71 10.64 -14.36
C ASN A 339 -2.11 11.42 -13.12
N VAL A 340 -3.39 11.31 -12.80
CA VAL A 340 -3.99 11.88 -11.61
C VAL A 340 -4.64 10.73 -10.87
N HIS A 341 -4.35 10.63 -9.58
CA HIS A 341 -4.69 9.49 -8.75
C HIS A 341 -5.56 9.93 -7.58
N LEU A 342 -6.57 9.12 -7.26
CA LEU A 342 -7.35 9.26 -6.03
C LEU A 342 -6.79 8.31 -4.98
N TYR A 343 -6.45 8.87 -3.83
CA TYR A 343 -6.08 8.14 -2.64
C TYR A 343 -7.22 8.18 -1.62
N GLN A 344 -7.41 7.07 -0.92
CA GLN A 344 -8.44 6.91 0.10
C GLN A 344 -7.81 6.35 1.38
N SER A 345 -8.06 7.00 2.52
CA SER A 345 -7.80 6.44 3.85
C SER A 345 -9.12 6.07 4.51
N LEU A 346 -9.19 4.91 5.17
CA LEU A 346 -10.32 4.52 5.99
C LEU A 346 -9.97 4.76 7.46
N ASN A 347 -10.75 5.56 8.17
CA ASN A 347 -10.53 5.85 9.59
C ASN A 347 -9.08 6.33 9.85
N SER A 348 -8.29 5.53 10.56
CA SER A 348 -6.89 5.80 10.87
C SER A 348 -5.90 4.99 10.03
N ASP A 349 -6.38 4.26 9.02
CA ASP A 349 -5.56 3.46 8.12
C ASP A 349 -4.81 4.36 7.13
N ALA A 350 -3.68 3.87 6.66
CA ALA A 350 -2.88 4.58 5.67
C ALA A 350 -3.64 4.69 4.34
N GLY A 351 -3.41 5.81 3.64
CA GLY A 351 -3.99 6.04 2.33
C GLY A 351 -3.55 5.00 1.31
N VAL A 352 -4.52 4.45 0.58
CA VAL A 352 -4.31 3.53 -0.53
C VAL A 352 -4.69 4.19 -1.85
N LEU A 353 -3.98 3.85 -2.93
CA LEU A 353 -4.37 4.22 -4.27
C LEU A 353 -5.68 3.50 -4.63
N VAL A 354 -6.72 4.26 -4.99
CA VAL A 354 -8.02 3.70 -5.39
C VAL A 354 -8.08 3.52 -6.90
N THR A 355 -7.91 4.61 -7.64
CA THR A 355 -8.08 4.62 -9.10
C THR A 355 -7.48 5.87 -9.72
N ARG A 356 -7.36 5.85 -11.05
CA ARG A 356 -6.90 6.96 -11.88
C ARG A 356 -8.09 7.79 -12.37
N GLY A 357 -7.94 9.12 -12.34
CA GLY A 357 -8.96 10.05 -12.78
C GLY A 357 -9.10 10.09 -14.30
N ILE A 358 -10.34 10.20 -14.78
CA ILE A 358 -10.65 10.46 -16.18
C ILE A 358 -10.69 11.96 -16.38
N LYS A 359 -9.79 12.47 -17.22
CA LYS A 359 -9.74 13.90 -17.54
C LYS A 359 -10.94 14.30 -18.39
N ARG A 360 -11.64 15.35 -17.96
CA ARG A 360 -12.71 16.01 -18.70
C ARG A 360 -12.41 17.50 -18.85
N THR A 361 -12.78 18.08 -19.98
CA THR A 361 -12.67 19.53 -20.21
C THR A 361 -13.98 20.21 -19.85
N VAL A 362 -13.91 21.31 -19.13
CA VAL A 362 -15.06 22.13 -18.72
C VAL A 362 -14.89 23.52 -19.32
N THR A 363 -15.98 24.06 -19.88
CA THR A 363 -16.04 25.43 -20.39
C THR A 363 -17.13 26.20 -19.65
N VAL A 364 -16.77 27.31 -19.01
CA VAL A 364 -17.71 28.19 -18.30
C VAL A 364 -17.48 29.63 -18.77
N GLY A 365 -18.39 30.15 -19.60
CA GLY A 365 -18.14 31.38 -20.35
C GLY A 365 -16.98 31.17 -21.32
N ASP A 366 -16.01 32.09 -21.32
CA ASP A 366 -14.83 32.01 -22.21
C ASP A 366 -13.69 31.15 -21.62
N LEU A 367 -13.83 30.69 -20.38
CA LEU A 367 -12.78 29.95 -19.69
C LEU A 367 -12.94 28.44 -19.91
N THR A 368 -11.92 27.81 -20.47
CA THR A 368 -11.84 26.36 -20.67
C THR A 368 -10.69 25.77 -19.86
N TYR A 369 -10.98 24.77 -19.03
CA TYR A 369 -10.02 24.17 -18.10
C TYR A 369 -10.31 22.68 -17.85
N PRO A 370 -9.30 21.89 -17.45
CA PRO A 370 -9.49 20.47 -17.19
C PRO A 370 -9.93 20.18 -15.75
N VAL A 371 -10.72 19.12 -15.60
CA VAL A 371 -11.08 18.49 -14.33
C VAL A 371 -10.87 16.97 -14.45
N TRP A 372 -10.83 16.27 -13.32
CA TRP A 372 -10.68 14.81 -13.28
C TRP A 372 -11.84 14.18 -12.52
N ASP A 373 -12.52 13.24 -13.17
CA ASP A 373 -13.63 12.49 -12.60
C ASP A 373 -13.17 11.11 -12.14
N PHE A 374 -13.67 10.70 -10.98
CA PHE A 374 -13.50 9.38 -10.40
C PHE A 374 -14.89 8.84 -10.11
N ASN A 375 -15.35 7.91 -10.94
CA ASN A 375 -16.71 7.40 -10.87
C ASN A 375 -16.77 6.09 -10.08
N ASP A 376 -17.89 5.87 -9.41
CA ASP A 376 -18.25 4.66 -8.68
C ASP A 376 -17.19 4.25 -7.64
N VAL A 377 -16.61 5.23 -6.94
CA VAL A 377 -15.60 4.99 -5.89
C VAL A 377 -16.30 4.33 -4.69
N PRO A 378 -15.87 3.13 -4.24
CA PRO A 378 -16.52 2.43 -3.15
C PRO A 378 -16.36 3.17 -1.82
N VAL A 379 -17.49 3.36 -1.11
CA VAL A 379 -17.57 4.02 0.20
C VAL A 379 -18.52 3.29 1.16
N ASP A 380 -18.83 2.02 0.88
CA ASP A 380 -19.82 1.22 1.59
C ASP A 380 -19.59 1.15 3.10
N GLN A 381 -18.33 1.18 3.55
CA GLN A 381 -18.06 1.15 4.98
C GLN A 381 -18.49 2.41 5.72
N ALA A 382 -18.55 3.57 5.06
CA ALA A 382 -19.00 4.82 5.68
C ALA A 382 -20.53 4.88 5.89
N MET A 383 -21.28 3.86 5.44
CA MET A 383 -22.65 3.64 5.89
C MET A 383 -22.70 3.30 7.40
N ASN A 384 -21.63 2.74 7.95
CA ASN A 384 -21.45 2.63 9.40
C ASN A 384 -21.10 4.02 9.96
N PRO A 385 -21.87 4.57 10.92
CA PRO A 385 -21.57 5.88 11.49
C PRO A 385 -20.20 5.96 12.16
N ASN A 386 -19.60 4.85 12.57
CA ASN A 386 -18.27 4.83 13.16
C ASN A 386 -17.12 4.82 12.13
N SER A 387 -17.44 4.77 10.84
CA SER A 387 -16.46 4.72 9.76
C SER A 387 -16.50 5.99 8.92
N LYS A 388 -15.33 6.44 8.51
CA LYS A 388 -15.17 7.58 7.59
C LYS A 388 -14.03 7.34 6.62
N TYR A 389 -14.21 7.82 5.40
CA TYR A 389 -13.15 7.88 4.41
C TYR A 389 -12.57 9.28 4.32
N PHE A 390 -11.29 9.36 4.04
CA PHE A 390 -10.62 10.60 3.65
C PHE A 390 -10.07 10.45 2.24
N PHE A 391 -10.30 11.44 1.40
CA PHE A 391 -9.84 11.45 0.02
C PHE A 391 -8.81 12.56 -0.20
N ALA A 392 -7.78 12.22 -0.98
CA ALA A 392 -6.81 13.15 -1.51
C ALA A 392 -6.58 12.85 -2.99
N VAL A 393 -6.34 13.89 -3.79
CA VAL A 393 -6.06 13.73 -5.23
C VAL A 393 -4.66 14.26 -5.50
N LEU A 394 -3.82 13.42 -6.10
CA LEU A 394 -2.42 13.74 -6.40
C LEU A 394 -2.12 13.58 -7.89
N ALA A 395 -1.17 14.35 -8.41
CA ALA A 395 -0.73 14.26 -9.80
C ALA A 395 0.73 13.79 -9.88
N ASP A 396 1.01 12.93 -10.85
CA ASP A 396 2.36 12.41 -11.08
C ASP A 396 3.32 13.51 -11.55
N GLY A 397 4.55 13.45 -11.07
CA GLY A 397 5.66 14.29 -11.56
C GLY A 397 5.59 15.77 -11.18
N VAL A 398 4.62 16.18 -10.34
CA VAL A 398 4.45 17.56 -9.91
C VAL A 398 4.10 17.65 -8.42
N PRO A 399 4.77 18.51 -7.63
CA PRO A 399 4.41 18.73 -6.24
C PRO A 399 2.94 19.15 -6.11
N THR A 400 2.15 18.34 -5.40
CA THR A 400 0.73 18.57 -5.19
C THR A 400 0.46 18.80 -3.70
N TYR A 401 -0.28 19.87 -3.40
CA TYR A 401 -0.76 20.27 -2.09
C TYR A 401 -2.25 19.94 -2.03
N PRO A 402 -2.64 18.76 -1.50
CA PRO A 402 -4.02 18.32 -1.59
C PRO A 402 -4.92 19.01 -0.57
N ALA A 403 -6.12 19.36 -1.00
CA ALA A 403 -7.25 19.46 -0.08
C ALA A 403 -7.70 18.05 0.31
N ILE A 404 -8.00 17.85 1.59
CA ILE A 404 -8.51 16.60 2.13
C ILE A 404 -10.02 16.69 2.24
N TRP A 405 -10.72 15.67 1.74
CA TRP A 405 -12.17 15.60 1.85
C TRP A 405 -12.62 14.39 2.69
N THR A 406 -13.64 14.56 3.52
CA THR A 406 -14.15 13.50 4.41
C THR A 406 -15.50 12.99 3.94
N HIS A 407 -15.64 11.66 3.80
CA HIS A 407 -16.90 10.93 3.62
C HIS A 407 -17.29 10.23 4.93
N GLY A 408 -18.33 10.69 5.60
CA GLY A 408 -18.80 10.07 6.83
C GLY A 408 -20.11 10.67 7.33
N ALA A 409 -20.92 9.83 7.98
CA ALA A 409 -22.21 10.22 8.54
C ALA A 409 -22.11 10.84 9.94
N ASP A 410 -21.08 10.47 10.72
CA ASP A 410 -20.82 10.98 12.07
C ASP A 410 -19.70 12.04 12.08
N GLY A 411 -19.88 13.09 12.88
CA GLY A 411 -18.94 14.20 13.03
C GLY A 411 -17.93 14.05 14.15
N ARG A 412 -17.99 12.97 14.93
CA ARG A 412 -17.07 12.81 16.05
C ARG A 412 -15.64 12.59 15.55
N THR A 413 -14.70 13.33 16.13
CA THR A 413 -13.28 13.03 16.04
C THR A 413 -13.02 11.70 16.76
N TYR A 414 -12.47 10.72 16.04
CA TYR A 414 -12.03 9.46 16.65
C TYR A 414 -10.53 9.60 16.88
N PHE A 415 -10.10 9.45 18.13
CA PHE A 415 -8.68 9.40 18.43
C PHE A 415 -8.08 8.16 17.76
N PRO A 416 -6.83 8.24 17.25
CA PRO A 416 -6.20 7.08 16.65
C PRO A 416 -6.12 5.96 17.70
N SER A 417 -6.48 4.73 17.33
CA SER A 417 -6.04 3.58 18.10
C SER A 417 -4.56 3.41 17.82
N LYS A 418 -3.72 3.73 18.81
CA LYS A 418 -2.27 3.71 18.68
C LYS A 418 -1.78 2.33 18.24
N ASP A 419 -1.18 2.23 17.07
CA ASP A 419 -0.50 1.01 16.63
C ASP A 419 0.94 1.00 17.17
N VAL A 420 1.19 0.21 18.21
CA VAL A 420 2.55 0.00 18.74
C VAL A 420 3.31 -0.93 17.78
N PRO A 421 4.55 -0.60 17.36
CA PRO A 421 5.35 -1.46 16.50
C PRO A 421 5.55 -2.88 17.05
N GLU A 422 5.60 -3.85 16.14
CA GLU A 422 5.78 -5.28 16.49
C GLU A 422 7.24 -5.61 16.89
N ASN A 423 8.20 -4.79 16.45
CA ASN A 423 9.63 -4.97 16.69
C ASN A 423 10.27 -3.73 17.36
N SER A 424 11.45 -3.95 17.93
CA SER A 424 12.36 -2.85 18.28
C SER A 424 13.12 -2.39 17.04
N CYS A 425 13.50 -1.12 17.00
CA CYS A 425 14.20 -0.52 15.86
C CYS A 425 15.64 -1.05 15.64
N GLY A 426 16.15 -1.91 16.53
CA GLY A 426 17.45 -2.55 16.45
C GLY A 426 17.41 -4.08 16.35
N SER A 427 16.22 -4.67 16.21
CA SER A 427 16.00 -6.12 16.16
C SER A 427 15.56 -6.60 14.79
#